data_AF-A0A853F071-F1
#
_entry.id   AF-A0A853F071-F1
#
_cell.length_a   1.000
_cell.length_b   1.000
_cell.length_c   1.000
_cell.angle_alpha   90.00
_cell.angle_beta   90.00
_cell.angle_gamma   90.00
#
_symmetry.space_group_name_H-M   'P 1'
#
loop_
_entity.id
_entity.type
_entity.pdbx_description
1 polymer ?
#
loop_
_entity_poly.entity_id
_entity_poly.type
_entity_poly.pdbx_seq_one_letter_code
_entity_poly.pdbx_strand_id
1 'polypeptide(L)'
;MIQATMADMRKSVDFFQTDQVISIINGRKKQEIGYFVPNTLKTDFLKFLNELEKSKRLKNAKRAAEAQMLDPIGDGSAGDGIE
;
A
#
# COMPACT_ATOMS: atom_id res chain seq x y z
N MET A 1 8.27 13.91 -9.59
CA MET A 1 8.60 12.47 -9.59
C MET A 1 9.57 12.25 -10.73
N ILE A 2 10.76 11.76 -10.43
CA ILE A 2 11.84 11.57 -11.41
C ILE A 2 11.88 10.09 -11.78
N GLN A 3 12.19 9.75 -13.03
CA GLN A 3 12.42 8.37 -13.44
C GLN A 3 13.92 8.11 -13.50
N ALA A 4 14.34 6.94 -13.02
CA ALA A 4 15.73 6.55 -13.05
C ALA A 4 15.92 5.06 -13.23
N THR A 5 17.02 4.69 -13.87
CA THR A 5 17.40 3.30 -14.05
C THR A 5 18.33 2.82 -12.94
N MET A 6 18.44 1.50 -12.81
CA MET A 6 19.42 0.87 -11.91
C MET A 6 20.88 1.22 -12.26
N ALA A 7 21.15 1.60 -13.50
CA ALA A 7 22.49 2.05 -13.90
C ALA A 7 22.80 3.44 -13.36
N ASP A 8 21.79 4.34 -13.30
CA ASP A 8 21.94 5.70 -12.78
C ASP A 8 22.21 5.69 -11.28
N MET A 9 21.53 4.80 -10.55
CA MET A 9 21.73 4.59 -9.11
C MET A 9 23.14 4.10 -8.73
N ARG A 10 23.82 3.38 -9.63
CA ARG A 10 25.18 2.87 -9.36
C ARG A 10 26.26 3.92 -9.56
N LYS A 11 25.97 5.00 -10.30
CA LYS A 11 26.98 5.95 -10.76
C LYS A 11 27.16 7.18 -9.87
N SER A 12 26.21 7.47 -8.99
CA SER A 12 26.20 8.77 -8.30
C SER A 12 25.81 8.64 -6.84
N VAL A 13 26.67 9.19 -5.99
CA VAL A 13 26.41 9.39 -4.56
C VAL A 13 25.33 10.47 -4.37
N ASP A 14 25.26 11.43 -5.30
CA ASP A 14 24.33 12.55 -5.31
C ASP A 14 22.92 12.15 -5.76
N PHE A 15 22.78 11.00 -6.43
CA PHE A 15 21.50 10.49 -6.89
C PHE A 15 20.49 10.33 -5.75
N PHE A 16 20.97 10.01 -4.55
CA PHE A 16 20.15 9.86 -3.35
C PHE A 16 19.92 11.17 -2.59
N GLN A 17 20.60 12.26 -2.99
CA GLN A 17 20.43 13.60 -2.45
C GLN A 17 19.36 14.35 -3.26
N THR A 18 18.11 13.91 -3.15
CA THR A 18 16.98 14.57 -3.80
C THR A 18 15.82 14.72 -2.83
N ASP A 19 15.01 15.75 -3.05
CA ASP A 19 13.81 16.03 -2.26
C ASP A 19 12.57 15.42 -2.93
N GLN A 20 12.75 14.70 -4.03
CA GLN A 20 11.66 14.12 -4.83
C GLN A 20 11.65 12.59 -4.78
N VAL A 21 10.45 12.01 -4.84
CA VAL A 21 10.28 10.57 -5.05
C VAL A 21 10.79 10.18 -6.43
N ILE A 22 11.60 9.12 -6.48
CA ILE A 22 12.15 8.57 -7.71
C ILE A 22 11.45 7.25 -8.04
N SER A 23 10.95 7.13 -9.27
CA SER A 23 10.47 5.86 -9.82
C SER A 23 11.62 5.12 -10.47
N ILE A 24 11.83 3.90 -10.01
CA ILE A 24 12.91 3.02 -10.44
C ILE A 24 12.40 2.13 -11.56
N ILE A 25 13.02 2.25 -12.72
CA ILE A 25 12.66 1.48 -13.92
C ILE A 25 13.78 0.51 -14.30
N ASN A 26 13.39 -0.68 -14.74
CA ASN A 26 14.28 -1.62 -15.40
C ASN A 26 14.52 -1.14 -16.83
N GLY A 27 15.68 -0.54 -17.11
CA GLY A 27 16.01 -0.03 -18.44
C GLY A 27 15.97 -1.09 -19.56
N ARG A 28 16.13 -2.39 -19.23
CA ARG A 28 16.12 -3.48 -20.22
C ARG A 28 14.73 -4.04 -20.48
N LYS A 29 13.94 -4.23 -19.42
CA LYS A 29 12.59 -4.82 -19.52
C LYS A 29 11.46 -3.78 -19.62
N LYS A 30 11.78 -2.48 -19.51
CA LYS A 30 10.80 -1.37 -19.39
C LYS A 30 9.73 -1.63 -18.33
N GLN A 31 10.10 -2.35 -17.27
CA GLN A 31 9.22 -2.68 -16.16
C GLN A 31 9.56 -1.77 -14.99
N GLU A 32 8.52 -1.28 -14.33
CA GLU A 32 8.64 -0.56 -13.08
C GLU A 32 9.05 -1.53 -11.96
N ILE A 33 10.10 -1.17 -11.22
CA ILE A 33 10.63 -1.98 -10.11
C ILE A 33 10.07 -1.48 -8.78
N GLY A 34 9.92 -0.17 -8.64
CA GLY A 34 9.39 0.44 -7.43
C GLY A 34 9.81 1.91 -7.28
N TYR A 35 9.81 2.38 -6.05
CA TYR A 35 10.05 3.79 -5.72
C TYR A 35 11.11 3.94 -4.65
N PHE A 36 11.96 4.95 -4.81
CA PHE A 36 12.81 5.48 -3.75
C PHE A 36 12.15 6.71 -3.14
N VAL A 37 12.03 6.72 -1.82
CA VAL A 37 11.50 7.84 -1.05
C VAL A 37 12.65 8.49 -0.28
N PRO A 38 12.94 9.78 -0.54
CA PRO A 38 13.95 10.52 0.20
C PRO A 38 13.72 10.55 1.71
N ASN A 39 14.81 10.61 2.46
CA ASN A 39 14.74 10.67 3.92
C ASN A 39 14.07 11.95 4.43
N THR A 40 14.15 13.05 3.68
CA THR A 40 13.45 14.32 3.98
C THR A 40 11.93 14.14 4.03
N LEU A 41 11.38 13.21 3.25
CA LEU A 41 9.95 12.91 3.20
C LEU A 41 9.53 11.78 4.16
N LYS A 42 10.45 11.19 4.92
CA LYS A 42 10.20 9.98 5.73
C LYS A 42 9.02 10.16 6.67
N THR A 43 8.98 11.27 7.42
CA THR A 43 7.95 11.50 8.45
C THR A 43 6.56 11.59 7.83
N ASP A 44 6.42 12.38 6.76
CA ASP A 44 5.13 12.58 6.10
C ASP A 44 4.69 11.34 5.33
N PHE A 45 5.63 10.62 4.73
CA PHE A 45 5.36 9.36 4.05
C PHE A 45 4.88 8.28 5.02
N LEU A 46 5.47 8.16 6.21
CA LEU A 46 5.01 7.21 7.23
C LEU A 46 3.62 7.55 7.77
N LYS A 47 3.31 8.83 7.97
CA LYS A 47 1.96 9.28 8.34
C LYS A 47 0.95 8.89 7.25
N PHE A 48 1.27 9.20 6.00
CA PHE A 48 0.45 8.84 4.85
C PHE A 48 0.19 7.34 4.75
N LEU A 49 1.23 6.49 4.91
CA LEU A 49 1.07 5.03 4.91
C LEU A 49 0.13 4.55 6.01
N ASN A 50 0.22 5.12 7.21
CA ASN A 50 -0.63 4.77 8.34
C ASN A 50 -2.10 5.16 8.08
N GLU A 51 -2.35 6.35 7.55
CA GLU A 51 -3.69 6.80 7.15
C GLU A 51 -4.30 5.89 6.07
N LEU A 52 -3.49 5.49 5.09
CA LEU A 52 -3.91 4.61 4.01
C LEU A 52 -4.27 3.21 4.55
N GLU A 53 -3.50 2.70 5.51
CA GLU A 53 -3.82 1.43 6.18
C GLU A 53 -5.10 1.53 7.01
N LYS A 54 -5.26 2.58 7.81
CA LYS A 54 -6.51 2.82 8.57
C LYS A 54 -7.72 2.89 7.66
N SER A 55 -7.62 3.59 6.53
CA SER A 55 -8.68 3.68 5.53
C SER A 55 -9.04 2.31 4.93
N LYS A 56 -8.04 1.49 4.59
CA LYS A 56 -8.28 0.11 4.12
C LYS A 56 -8.99 -0.75 5.17
N ARG A 57 -8.56 -0.69 6.43
CA ARG A 57 -9.20 -1.41 7.54
C ARG A 57 -10.65 -0.98 7.73
N LEU A 58 -10.91 0.34 7.73
CA LEU A 58 -12.25 0.90 7.81
C LEU A 58 -13.14 0.42 6.66
N LYS A 59 -12.62 0.45 5.42
CA LYS A 59 -13.35 -0.03 4.24
C LYS A 59 -13.72 -1.51 4.35
N ASN A 60 -12.81 -2.34 4.85
CA ASN A 60 -13.07 -3.76 5.05
C ASN A 60 -14.09 -3.99 6.17
N ALA A 61 -14.00 -3.25 7.27
CA ALA A 61 -14.98 -3.33 8.37
C ALA A 61 -16.39 -2.93 7.91
N LYS A 62 -16.50 -1.87 7.09
CA LYS A 62 -17.79 -1.47 6.49
C LYS A 62 -18.37 -2.57 5.61
N ARG A 63 -17.57 -3.17 4.74
CA ARG A 63 -18.00 -4.30 3.90
C ARG A 63 -18.48 -5.50 4.72
N ALA A 64 -17.78 -5.82 5.82
CA ALA A 64 -18.16 -6.91 6.70
C ALA A 64 -19.49 -6.61 7.42
N ALA A 65 -19.67 -5.38 7.92
CA ALA A 65 -20.91 -4.95 8.56
C ALA A 65 -22.09 -4.95 7.57
N GLU A 66 -21.88 -4.47 6.33
CA GLU A 66 -22.88 -4.53 5.26
C GLU A 66 -23.27 -5.97 4.93
N ALA A 67 -22.29 -6.88 4.84
CA ALA A 67 -22.55 -8.30 4.62
C ALA A 67 -23.33 -8.94 5.79
N GLN A 68 -22.99 -8.58 7.03
CA GLN A 68 -23.70 -9.05 8.23
C GLN A 68 -25.12 -8.49 8.32
N MET A 69 -25.37 -7.25 7.88
CA MET A 69 -26.72 -6.67 7.83
C MET A 69 -27.59 -7.31 6.74
N LEU A 70 -26.98 -7.84 5.69
CA LEU A 70 -27.65 -8.59 4.63
C LEU A 70 -27.86 -10.07 5.00
N ASP A 71 -27.27 -10.52 6.11
CA ASP A 71 -27.52 -11.85 6.67
C ASP A 71 -28.91 -11.81 7.35
N PRO A 72 -29.90 -12.55 6.84
CA PRO A 72 -31.21 -12.57 7.46
C PRO A 72 -31.09 -13.24 8.83
N ILE A 73 -31.14 -12.43 9.90
CA ILE A 73 -31.44 -12.93 11.25
C ILE A 73 -32.91 -13.38 11.23
N GLY A 74 -33.14 -14.60 10.76
CA GLY A 74 -34.38 -15.30 10.98
C GLY A 74 -34.31 -16.01 12.33
N ASP A 75 -35.25 -15.70 13.23
CA ASP A 75 -35.59 -16.58 14.35
C ASP A 75 -36.03 -17.94 13.79
N GLY A 76 -35.08 -18.88 13.61
CA GLY A 76 -35.37 -20.16 12.97
C GLY A 76 -34.14 -21.05 12.75
N SER A 77 -33.70 -21.70 13.84
CA SER A 77 -33.07 -23.04 13.89
C SER A 77 -32.10 -23.49 12.78
N ALA A 78 -30.83 -23.68 13.15
CA ALA A 78 -30.07 -24.88 12.79
C ALA A 78 -29.07 -25.18 13.91
N GLY A 79 -29.41 -26.14 14.77
CA GLY A 79 -28.40 -26.81 15.56
C GLY A 79 -27.49 -27.56 14.59
N ASP A 80 -26.19 -27.28 14.65
CA ASP A 80 -25.20 -28.09 13.94
C ASP A 80 -24.07 -28.46 14.88
N GLY A 81 -24.23 -29.66 15.47
CA GLY A 81 -23.18 -30.66 15.63
C GLY A 81 -21.96 -30.30 16.48
N ILE A 82 -22.12 -30.35 17.81
CA ILE A 82 -21.08 -30.93 18.68
C ILE A 82 -21.78 -31.95 19.58
N GLU A 83 -21.73 -33.23 19.17
CA GLU A 83 -21.72 -34.39 20.06
C GLU A 83 -20.35 -35.07 19.96
#